data_AF-A0A1V5RLV3-F1
#
_entry.id   AF-A0A1V5RLV3-F1
#
_cell.length_a   1.000
_cell.length_b   1.000
_cell.length_c   1.000
_cell.angle_alpha   90.00
_cell.angle_beta   90.00
_cell.angle_gamma   90.00
#
_symmetry.space_group_name_H-M   'P 1'
#
loop_
_entity.id
_entity.type
_entity.pdbx_description
1 polymer ?
#
loop_
_entity_poly.entity_id
_entity_poly.type
_entity_poly.pdbx_seq_one_letter_code
_entity_poly.pdbx_strand_id
1 'polypeptide(L)'
;MKVDYFDYYLVHSLRKKTYVKMVDLGVITYLEKEVQAGRIKQLGFSFHSSFEDFRYILHSRAWDFCQIQYNWLDIEEQAGRAGYELATEHGIPVIVMEPIKGGSLLSLPPHLKEQVQQVAKEDSIAALSLRWVAEHRNVPVILSGMSTLEHVVENIATLSDPQPLTDEQHSALEKVGSYMRSRLGNGCTSCSYCMPCPFGVDIPGSFDIWNTFRLFGRYEQIRKRWESMGDKGPLSCTRCMTCVSLCPQEIPIPFDLARVHEELSQGAL
;
A
#
# COMPACT_ATOMS: atom_id res chain seq x y z
N MET A 1 -13.34 0.34 -22.23
CA MET A 1 -13.07 1.69 -22.81
C MET A 1 -13.06 1.58 -24.32
N LYS A 2 -13.45 2.62 -25.06
CA LYS A 2 -13.38 2.69 -26.53
C LYS A 2 -12.44 3.84 -26.90
N VAL A 3 -11.14 3.56 -26.91
CA VAL A 3 -10.06 4.54 -27.17
C VAL A 3 -9.07 3.94 -28.16
N ASP A 4 -8.42 4.81 -28.94
CA ASP A 4 -7.43 4.39 -29.95
C ASP A 4 -6.01 4.26 -29.40
N TYR A 5 -5.74 4.87 -28.24
CA TYR A 5 -4.46 4.80 -27.54
C TYR A 5 -4.61 4.96 -26.02
N PHE A 6 -3.53 4.65 -25.30
CA PHE A 6 -3.37 4.91 -23.86
C PHE A 6 -2.20 5.86 -23.64
N ASP A 7 -2.40 6.91 -22.83
CA ASP A 7 -1.31 7.81 -22.42
C ASP A 7 -0.28 7.05 -21.57
N TYR A 8 -0.74 6.27 -20.59
CA TYR A 8 0.09 5.45 -19.72
C TYR A 8 -0.45 4.03 -19.71
N TYR A 9 0.44 3.07 -19.97
CA TYR A 9 0.15 1.64 -19.85
C TYR A 9 1.20 1.02 -18.93
N LEU A 10 0.78 0.20 -17.97
CA LEU A 10 1.71 -0.49 -17.08
C LEU A 10 1.48 -1.99 -17.06
N VAL A 11 2.58 -2.74 -16.91
CA VAL A 11 2.51 -4.16 -16.61
C VAL A 11 2.31 -4.32 -15.10
N HIS A 12 1.20 -4.97 -14.72
CA HIS A 12 0.76 -4.97 -13.32
C HIS A 12 1.50 -6.00 -12.45
N SER A 13 1.89 -5.57 -11.26
CA SER A 13 2.40 -6.40 -10.16
C SER A 13 3.55 -7.30 -10.60
N LEU A 14 4.59 -6.69 -11.16
CA LEU A 14 5.77 -7.42 -11.56
C LEU A 14 6.58 -7.89 -10.35
N ARG A 15 7.06 -9.13 -10.48
CA ARG A 15 8.13 -9.76 -9.72
C ARG A 15 9.02 -10.50 -10.70
N LYS A 16 10.27 -10.80 -10.34
CA LYS A 16 11.26 -11.30 -11.32
C LYS A 16 10.78 -12.55 -12.05
N LYS A 17 10.21 -13.51 -11.32
CA LYS A 17 9.70 -14.77 -11.91
C LYS A 17 8.60 -14.53 -12.95
N THR A 18 7.64 -13.64 -12.67
CA THR A 18 6.54 -13.35 -13.61
C THR A 18 7.03 -12.51 -14.78
N TYR A 19 7.93 -11.56 -14.53
CA TYR A 19 8.53 -10.74 -15.57
C TYR A 19 9.33 -11.57 -16.58
N VAL A 20 10.21 -12.47 -16.12
CA VAL A 20 10.98 -13.38 -17.00
C VAL A 20 10.04 -14.19 -17.89
N LYS A 21 8.99 -14.78 -17.30
CA LYS A 21 7.98 -15.53 -18.06
C LYS A 21 7.27 -14.66 -19.12
N MET A 22 6.98 -13.40 -18.82
CA MET A 22 6.35 -12.48 -19.78
C MET A 22 7.30 -12.13 -20.93
N VAL A 23 8.59 -11.96 -20.64
CA VAL A 23 9.63 -11.76 -21.67
C VAL A 23 9.70 -12.99 -22.58
N ASP A 24 9.78 -14.19 -22.01
CA ASP A 24 9.85 -15.45 -22.78
C ASP A 24 8.62 -15.68 -23.67
N LEU A 25 7.45 -15.23 -23.22
CA LEU A 25 6.20 -15.29 -23.99
C LEU A 25 6.06 -14.17 -25.03
N GLY A 26 7.04 -13.26 -25.13
CA GLY A 26 7.03 -12.13 -26.08
C GLY A 26 6.10 -10.98 -25.71
N VAL A 27 5.60 -10.93 -24.46
CA VAL A 27 4.67 -9.88 -24.00
C VAL A 27 5.33 -8.51 -24.03
N ILE A 28 6.57 -8.40 -23.54
CA ILE A 28 7.29 -7.12 -23.51
C ILE A 28 7.57 -6.62 -24.93
N THR A 29 8.02 -7.51 -25.83
CA THR A 29 8.23 -7.19 -27.25
C THR A 29 6.93 -6.75 -27.92
N TYR A 30 5.79 -7.36 -27.59
CA TYR A 30 4.49 -6.91 -28.10
C TYR A 30 4.17 -5.48 -27.63
N LEU A 31 4.31 -5.18 -26.33
CA LEU A 31 4.04 -3.86 -25.79
C LEU A 31 4.96 -2.79 -26.40
N GLU A 32 6.22 -3.12 -26.71
CA GLU A 32 7.13 -2.23 -27.43
C GLU A 32 6.66 -1.91 -28.85
N LYS A 33 6.08 -2.89 -29.56
CA LYS A 33 5.46 -2.64 -30.87
C LYS A 33 4.23 -1.74 -30.74
N GLU A 34 3.45 -1.87 -29.67
CA GLU A 34 2.31 -0.99 -29.40
C GLU A 34 2.75 0.45 -29.10
N VAL A 35 3.89 0.63 -28.42
CA VAL A 35 4.54 1.93 -28.24
C VAL A 35 4.98 2.51 -29.59
N GLN A 36 5.69 1.73 -30.42
CA GLN A 36 6.12 2.15 -31.77
C GLN A 36 4.94 2.51 -32.68
N ALA A 37 3.83 1.78 -32.57
CA ALA A 37 2.59 2.07 -33.30
C ALA A 37 1.81 3.26 -32.72
N GLY A 38 2.28 3.88 -31.63
CA GLY A 38 1.67 5.05 -31.00
C GLY A 38 0.39 4.77 -30.23
N ARG A 39 0.03 3.49 -30.01
CA ARG A 39 -1.15 3.07 -29.23
C ARG A 39 -0.88 3.07 -27.72
N ILE A 40 0.39 3.06 -27.32
CA ILE A 40 0.82 3.33 -25.95
C ILE A 40 1.80 4.51 -26.01
N LYS A 41 1.60 5.57 -25.23
CA LYS A 41 2.54 6.70 -25.19
C LYS A 41 3.66 6.49 -24.18
N GLN A 42 3.32 6.01 -22.98
CA GLN A 42 4.26 5.71 -21.91
C GLN A 42 4.04 4.27 -21.42
N LEU A 43 5.12 3.49 -21.33
CA LEU A 43 5.12 2.12 -20.88
C LEU A 43 5.93 1.97 -19.59
N GLY A 44 5.25 1.57 -18.53
CA GLY A 44 5.82 1.37 -17.20
C GLY A 44 5.48 0.00 -16.61
N PHE A 45 5.74 -0.13 -15.31
CA PHE A 45 5.36 -1.30 -14.53
C PHE A 45 4.96 -0.91 -13.11
N SER A 46 4.09 -1.70 -12.48
CA SER A 46 3.87 -1.63 -11.04
C SER A 46 4.58 -2.78 -10.33
N PHE A 47 4.93 -2.57 -9.06
CA PHE A 47 5.85 -3.45 -8.36
C PHE A 47 5.42 -3.77 -6.93
N HIS A 48 5.54 -5.05 -6.53
CA HIS A 48 5.19 -5.57 -5.20
C HIS A 48 6.09 -6.76 -4.77
N SER A 49 7.40 -6.66 -4.98
CA SER A 49 8.37 -7.73 -4.61
C SER A 49 9.58 -7.15 -3.89
N SER A 50 10.68 -7.89 -3.76
CA SER A 50 11.90 -7.43 -3.09
C SER A 50 12.67 -6.38 -3.90
N PHE A 51 13.51 -5.58 -3.25
CA PHE A 51 14.37 -4.61 -3.93
C PHE A 51 15.27 -5.25 -5.02
N GLU A 52 15.75 -6.48 -4.83
CA GLU A 52 16.56 -7.19 -5.84
C GLU A 52 15.77 -7.49 -7.12
N ASP A 53 14.51 -7.85 -6.97
CA ASP A 53 13.59 -8.04 -8.09
C ASP A 53 13.31 -6.70 -8.79
N PHE A 54 13.11 -5.63 -8.02
CA PHE A 54 12.90 -4.27 -8.55
C PHE A 54 14.10 -3.84 -9.40
N ARG A 55 15.31 -3.94 -8.85
CA ARG A 55 16.56 -3.59 -9.53
C ARG A 55 16.74 -4.38 -10.83
N TYR A 56 16.45 -5.69 -10.80
CA TYR A 56 16.51 -6.52 -12.00
C TYR A 56 15.53 -6.04 -13.09
N ILE A 57 14.28 -5.76 -12.73
CA ILE A 57 13.26 -5.31 -13.67
C ILE A 57 13.56 -3.90 -14.18
N LEU A 58 13.94 -2.97 -13.31
CA LEU A 58 14.27 -1.60 -13.69
C LEU A 58 15.39 -1.55 -14.74
N HIS A 59 16.41 -2.43 -14.61
CA HIS A 59 17.55 -2.50 -15.53
C HIS A 59 17.28 -3.30 -16.82
N SER A 60 16.13 -3.97 -16.93
CA SER A 60 15.85 -4.87 -18.05
C SER A 60 15.57 -4.16 -19.37
N ARG A 61 15.09 -2.90 -19.31
CA ARG A 61 14.82 -2.02 -20.45
C ARG A 61 14.70 -0.58 -20.00
N ALA A 62 14.63 0.36 -20.95
CA ALA A 62 14.24 1.74 -20.68
C ALA A 62 12.74 1.80 -20.37
N TRP A 63 12.39 2.00 -19.10
CA TRP A 63 11.00 2.21 -18.67
C TRP A 63 10.68 3.70 -18.63
N ASP A 64 9.45 4.05 -19.02
CA ASP A 64 9.02 5.46 -19.01
C ASP A 64 8.60 5.92 -17.61
N PHE A 65 8.20 5.00 -16.75
CA PHE A 65 7.88 5.21 -15.33
C PHE A 65 7.84 3.87 -14.58
N CYS A 66 7.91 3.91 -13.26
CA CYS A 66 7.57 2.78 -12.40
C CYS A 66 6.57 3.20 -11.33
N GLN A 67 5.75 2.26 -10.86
CA GLN A 67 4.80 2.46 -9.79
C GLN A 67 5.17 1.60 -8.58
N ILE A 68 5.39 2.23 -7.43
CA ILE A 68 5.77 1.55 -6.17
C ILE A 68 4.86 1.97 -5.03
N GLN A 69 4.70 1.08 -4.05
CA GLN A 69 4.15 1.46 -2.74
C GLN A 69 5.20 2.27 -1.99
N TYR A 70 4.81 3.44 -1.48
CA TYR A 70 5.73 4.27 -0.69
C TYR A 70 4.98 5.25 0.22
N ASN A 71 5.30 5.20 1.52
CA ASN A 71 4.74 6.06 2.56
C ASN A 71 5.69 6.06 3.77
N TRP A 72 5.47 6.95 4.74
CA TRP A 72 6.36 7.12 5.90
C TRP A 72 6.41 5.91 6.86
N LEU A 73 5.44 5.00 6.79
CA LEU A 73 5.45 3.77 7.60
C LEU A 73 6.30 2.67 6.93
N ASP A 74 6.17 2.53 5.62
CA ASP A 74 6.66 1.40 4.81
C ASP A 74 7.92 1.74 4.00
N ILE A 75 8.80 2.61 4.52
CA ILE A 75 9.96 3.11 3.77
C ILE A 75 10.97 2.01 3.37
N GLU A 76 10.99 0.88 4.07
CA GLU A 76 11.88 -0.27 3.78
C GLU A 76 11.11 -1.47 3.20
N GLU A 77 9.83 -1.32 2.88
CA GLU A 77 9.00 -2.41 2.36
C GLU A 77 9.06 -2.48 0.83
N GLN A 78 9.15 -3.71 0.29
CA GLN A 78 9.20 -3.98 -1.14
C GLN A 78 10.35 -3.24 -1.86
N ALA A 79 10.03 -2.34 -2.80
CA ALA A 79 11.01 -1.46 -3.41
C ALA A 79 11.46 -0.36 -2.43
N GLY A 80 10.53 0.20 -1.65
CA GLY A 80 10.79 1.20 -0.62
C GLY A 80 11.63 2.39 -1.10
N ARG A 81 12.40 2.95 -0.16
CA ARG A 81 13.33 4.06 -0.37
C ARG A 81 14.41 3.70 -1.37
N ALA A 82 15.01 2.52 -1.23
CA ALA A 82 16.08 2.06 -2.12
C ALA A 82 15.62 2.00 -3.58
N GLY A 83 14.38 1.58 -3.83
CA GLY A 83 13.77 1.57 -5.16
C GLY A 83 13.48 2.97 -5.70
N TYR A 84 12.98 3.88 -4.86
CA TYR A 84 12.81 5.29 -5.22
C TYR A 84 14.14 5.94 -5.61
N GLU A 85 15.18 5.73 -4.82
CA GLU A 85 16.53 6.26 -5.07
C GLU A 85 17.09 5.69 -6.38
N LEU A 86 17.01 4.38 -6.58
CA LEU A 86 17.47 3.74 -7.81
C LEU A 86 16.73 4.25 -9.05
N ALA A 87 15.41 4.41 -9.00
CA ALA A 87 14.63 4.97 -10.10
C ALA A 87 15.05 6.42 -10.39
N THR A 88 15.32 7.20 -9.33
CA THR A 88 15.79 8.59 -9.44
C THR A 88 17.17 8.67 -10.10
N GLU A 89 18.11 7.79 -9.73
CA GLU A 89 19.43 7.69 -10.36
C GLU A 89 19.35 7.40 -11.86
N HIS A 90 18.33 6.68 -12.30
CA HIS A 90 18.11 6.32 -13.70
C HIS A 90 17.19 7.31 -14.44
N GLY A 91 16.74 8.38 -13.78
CA GLY A 91 15.82 9.35 -14.38
C GLY A 91 14.44 8.76 -14.72
N ILE A 92 14.03 7.69 -14.04
CA ILE A 92 12.73 7.04 -14.22
C ILE A 92 11.75 7.63 -13.20
N PRO A 93 10.68 8.31 -13.63
CA PRO A 93 9.69 8.86 -12.71
C PRO A 93 8.95 7.79 -11.92
N VAL A 94 8.67 8.09 -10.65
CA VAL A 94 8.03 7.18 -9.70
C VAL A 94 6.58 7.60 -9.45
N ILE A 95 5.62 6.77 -9.86
CA ILE A 95 4.23 6.92 -9.43
C ILE A 95 4.09 6.25 -8.06
N VAL A 96 3.67 7.00 -7.04
CA VAL A 96 3.47 6.44 -5.70
C VAL A 96 2.04 5.95 -5.53
N MET A 97 1.89 4.68 -5.16
CA MET A 97 0.63 4.10 -4.70
C MET A 97 0.65 3.86 -3.19
N GLU A 98 -0.55 3.70 -2.62
CA GLU A 98 -0.76 3.52 -1.19
C GLU A 98 -0.08 4.59 -0.29
N PRO A 99 -0.17 5.89 -0.63
CA PRO A 99 0.45 6.97 0.15
C PRO A 99 -0.09 7.06 1.59
N ILE A 100 -1.28 6.50 1.82
CA ILE A 100 -1.95 6.42 3.13
C ILE A 100 -2.26 4.97 3.56
N LYS A 101 -1.65 3.96 2.92
CA LYS A 101 -1.81 2.53 3.22
C LYS A 101 -3.27 2.07 3.40
N GLY A 102 -4.12 2.40 2.42
CA GLY A 102 -5.55 2.07 2.47
C GLY A 102 -6.34 2.78 3.58
N GLY A 103 -5.79 3.85 4.16
CA GLY A 103 -6.38 4.61 5.27
C GLY A 103 -5.90 4.16 6.65
N SER A 104 -5.09 3.10 6.75
CA SER A 104 -4.63 2.59 8.05
C SER A 104 -3.76 3.59 8.81
N LEU A 105 -3.06 4.48 8.10
CA LEU A 105 -2.24 5.55 8.69
C LEU A 105 -3.08 6.60 9.43
N LEU A 106 -4.39 6.65 9.18
CA LEU A 106 -5.32 7.59 9.82
C LEU A 106 -5.90 7.04 11.14
N SER A 107 -5.81 5.73 11.36
CA SER A 107 -6.38 5.04 12.52
C SER A 107 -5.37 5.01 13.67
N LEU A 108 -5.19 6.14 14.35
CA LEU A 108 -4.22 6.27 15.44
C LEU A 108 -4.87 6.23 16.83
N PRO A 109 -4.23 5.61 17.84
CA PRO A 109 -4.58 5.79 19.24
C PRO A 109 -4.62 7.28 19.63
N PRO A 110 -5.51 7.71 20.56
CA PRO A 110 -5.67 9.12 20.91
C PRO A 110 -4.38 9.84 21.28
N HIS A 111 -3.51 9.21 22.08
CA HIS A 111 -2.23 9.79 22.49
C HIS A 111 -1.28 10.08 21.30
N LEU A 112 -1.28 9.24 20.27
CA LEU A 112 -0.48 9.48 19.06
C LEU A 112 -1.13 10.55 18.17
N LYS A 113 -2.46 10.52 18.07
CA LYS A 113 -3.20 11.53 17.32
C LYS A 113 -2.98 12.93 17.91
N GLU A 114 -3.04 13.06 19.22
CA GLU A 114 -2.76 14.31 19.94
C GLU A 114 -1.32 14.80 19.70
N GLN A 115 -0.34 13.90 19.69
CA GLN A 115 1.05 14.26 19.40
C GLN A 115 1.22 14.83 17.99
N VAL A 116 0.56 14.25 16.98
CA VAL A 116 0.60 14.79 15.62
C VAL A 116 -0.13 16.14 15.56
N GLN A 117 -1.29 16.27 16.19
CA GLN A 117 -2.08 17.51 16.19
C GLN A 117 -1.37 18.69 16.89
N GLN A 118 -0.46 18.43 17.83
CA GLN A 118 0.35 19.47 18.45
C GLN A 118 1.29 20.18 17.46
N VAL A 119 1.76 19.45 16.43
CA VAL A 119 2.68 19.96 15.40
C VAL A 119 2.01 20.23 14.05
N ALA A 120 0.74 19.82 13.91
CA ALA A 120 -0.07 19.94 12.71
C ALA A 120 -1.48 20.39 13.10
N LYS A 121 -1.61 21.66 13.51
CA LYS A 121 -2.87 22.20 14.07
C LYS A 121 -4.01 22.22 13.06
N GLU A 122 -3.69 22.59 11.82
CA GLU A 122 -4.67 22.75 10.73
C GLU A 122 -4.64 21.58 9.74
N ASP A 123 -3.56 20.79 9.72
CA ASP A 123 -3.39 19.69 8.78
C ASP A 123 -3.90 18.37 9.38
N SER A 124 -4.65 17.62 8.58
CA SER A 124 -4.97 16.24 8.91
C SER A 124 -3.75 15.32 8.73
N ILE A 125 -3.79 14.13 9.33
CA ILE A 125 -2.77 13.10 9.08
C ILE A 125 -2.73 12.70 7.60
N ALA A 126 -3.87 12.76 6.90
CA ALA A 126 -3.91 12.50 5.45
C ALA A 126 -3.12 13.57 4.70
N ALA A 127 -3.32 14.85 5.04
CA ALA A 127 -2.59 15.96 4.44
C ALA A 127 -1.08 15.84 4.68
N LEU A 128 -0.65 15.53 5.92
CA LEU A 128 0.76 15.30 6.23
C LEU A 128 1.35 14.12 5.45
N SER A 129 0.61 13.02 5.34
CA SER A 129 1.06 11.82 4.63
C SER A 129 1.25 12.09 3.13
N LEU A 130 0.34 12.84 2.52
CA LEU A 130 0.44 13.23 1.11
C LEU A 130 1.58 14.23 0.87
N ARG A 131 1.76 15.20 1.77
CA ARG A 131 2.90 16.15 1.72
C ARG A 131 4.24 15.45 1.86
N TRP A 132 4.33 14.47 2.77
CA TRP A 132 5.53 13.63 2.91
C TRP A 132 5.92 12.95 1.59
N VAL A 133 4.94 12.40 0.87
CA VAL A 133 5.19 11.83 -0.46
C VAL A 133 5.58 12.92 -1.47
N ALA A 134 4.91 14.08 -1.44
CA ALA A 134 5.15 15.19 -2.36
C ALA A 134 6.54 15.85 -2.21
N GLU A 135 7.24 15.68 -1.08
CA GLU A 135 8.63 16.12 -0.91
C GLU A 135 9.62 15.38 -1.84
N HIS A 136 9.22 14.21 -2.34
CA HIS A 136 10.04 13.39 -3.23
C HIS A 136 9.94 13.89 -4.67
N ARG A 137 10.92 14.70 -5.10
CA ARG A 137 10.92 15.38 -6.42
C ARG A 137 10.75 14.46 -7.63
N ASN A 138 11.16 13.20 -7.54
CA ASN A 138 10.99 12.23 -8.63
C ASN A 138 9.61 11.53 -8.59
N VAL A 139 8.66 12.04 -7.80
CA VAL A 139 7.26 11.58 -7.74
C VAL A 139 6.34 12.57 -8.44
N PRO A 140 6.08 12.40 -9.75
CA PRO A 140 5.15 13.28 -10.46
C PRO A 140 3.67 13.01 -10.14
N VAL A 141 3.34 11.81 -9.62
CA VAL A 141 1.95 11.37 -9.40
C VAL A 141 1.84 10.60 -8.10
N ILE A 142 0.83 10.97 -7.30
CA ILE A 142 0.43 10.29 -6.06
C ILE A 142 -0.97 9.71 -6.25
N LEU A 143 -1.11 8.39 -6.16
CA LEU A 143 -2.38 7.69 -6.28
C LEU A 143 -3.07 7.57 -4.92
N SER A 144 -3.98 8.51 -4.64
CA SER A 144 -4.77 8.53 -3.41
C SER A 144 -6.20 8.02 -3.65
N GLY A 145 -6.55 6.89 -3.03
CA GLY A 145 -7.91 6.35 -3.06
C GLY A 145 -8.84 7.12 -2.13
N MET A 146 -10.04 7.49 -2.61
CA MET A 146 -10.97 8.35 -1.89
C MET A 146 -12.39 7.78 -1.96
N SER A 147 -13.09 7.80 -0.82
CA SER A 147 -14.45 7.25 -0.70
C SER A 147 -15.54 8.33 -0.61
N THR A 148 -15.17 9.58 -0.33
CA THR A 148 -16.10 10.71 -0.18
C THR A 148 -15.61 11.93 -0.94
N LEU A 149 -16.50 12.87 -1.23
CA LEU A 149 -16.15 14.12 -1.91
C LEU A 149 -15.26 15.00 -1.02
N GLU A 150 -15.45 14.95 0.29
CA GLU A 150 -14.63 15.69 1.26
C GLU A 150 -13.16 15.29 1.17
N HIS A 151 -12.86 13.99 1.02
CA HIS A 151 -11.49 13.53 0.79
C HIS A 151 -10.90 14.09 -0.51
N VAL A 152 -11.72 14.23 -1.57
CA VAL A 152 -11.28 14.83 -2.85
C VAL A 152 -10.92 16.29 -2.66
N VAL A 153 -11.79 17.06 -2.00
CA VAL A 153 -11.56 18.48 -1.74
C VAL A 153 -10.30 18.68 -0.88
N GLU A 154 -10.15 17.90 0.18
CA GLU A 154 -8.98 17.96 1.06
C GLU A 154 -7.68 17.60 0.35
N ASN A 155 -7.67 16.53 -0.45
CA ASN A 155 -6.47 16.12 -1.18
C ASN A 155 -6.08 17.16 -2.25
N ILE A 156 -7.06 17.76 -2.94
CA ILE A 156 -6.79 18.86 -3.88
C ILE A 156 -6.21 20.06 -3.14
N ALA A 157 -6.80 20.47 -2.02
CA ALA A 157 -6.29 21.59 -1.22
C ALA A 157 -4.85 21.33 -0.74
N THR A 158 -4.55 20.11 -0.30
CA THR A 158 -3.23 19.69 0.17
C THR A 158 -2.18 19.71 -0.95
N LEU A 159 -2.52 19.19 -2.13
CA LEU A 159 -1.55 18.94 -3.21
C LEU A 159 -1.50 20.05 -4.27
N SER A 160 -2.37 21.07 -4.21
CA SER A 160 -2.31 22.21 -5.12
C SER A 160 -1.11 23.13 -4.85
N ASP A 161 -0.69 23.25 -3.58
CA ASP A 161 0.50 23.99 -3.16
C ASP A 161 1.14 23.30 -1.93
N PRO A 162 1.75 22.11 -2.11
CA PRO A 162 2.23 21.31 -1.00
C PRO A 162 3.44 21.98 -0.35
N GLN A 163 3.24 22.48 0.87
CA GLN A 163 4.33 23.00 1.69
C GLN A 163 5.19 21.83 2.21
N PRO A 164 6.52 21.94 2.26
CA PRO A 164 7.36 20.95 2.93
C PRO A 164 6.91 20.73 4.39
N LEU A 165 7.12 19.53 4.91
CA LEU A 165 6.88 19.26 6.32
C LEU A 165 7.98 19.93 7.16
N THR A 166 7.63 20.37 8.36
CA THR A 166 8.64 20.84 9.32
C THR A 166 9.37 19.67 9.97
N ASP A 167 10.51 19.94 10.59
CA ASP A 167 11.27 18.92 11.33
C ASP A 167 10.44 18.29 12.46
N GLU A 168 9.58 19.08 13.12
CA GLU A 168 8.66 18.58 14.15
C GLU A 168 7.59 17.67 13.58
N GLN A 169 7.06 17.98 12.39
CA GLN A 169 6.09 17.14 11.69
C GLN A 169 6.72 15.81 11.24
N HIS A 170 7.93 15.86 10.67
CA HIS A 170 8.73 14.66 10.37
C HIS A 170 8.98 13.81 11.61
N SER A 171 9.40 14.43 12.71
CA SER A 171 9.64 13.73 13.98
C SER A 171 8.37 13.09 14.55
N ALA A 172 7.22 13.75 14.43
CA ALA A 172 5.94 13.21 14.87
C ALA A 172 5.53 11.99 14.02
N LEU A 173 5.62 12.09 12.69
CA LEU A 173 5.33 10.96 11.79
C LEU A 173 6.24 9.75 12.07
N GLU A 174 7.54 9.97 12.29
CA GLU A 174 8.47 8.87 12.58
C GLU A 174 8.19 8.21 13.94
N LYS A 175 7.83 9.00 14.97
CA LYS A 175 7.42 8.45 16.28
C LYS A 175 6.16 7.58 16.14
N VAL A 176 5.17 8.06 15.40
CA VAL A 176 3.96 7.29 15.09
C VAL A 176 4.31 6.02 14.30
N GLY A 177 5.17 6.13 13.29
CA GLY A 177 5.63 5.01 12.48
C GLY A 177 6.34 3.93 13.28
N SER A 178 7.26 4.32 14.14
CA SER A 178 7.96 3.41 15.06
C SER A 178 6.99 2.67 15.98
N TYR A 179 6.02 3.38 16.56
CA TYR A 179 4.98 2.75 17.37
C TYR A 179 4.15 1.76 16.55
N MET A 180 3.65 2.17 15.38
CA MET A 180 2.86 1.30 14.50
C MET A 180 3.63 0.03 14.11
N ARG A 181 4.88 0.16 13.64
CA ARG A 181 5.75 -0.97 13.28
C ARG A 181 5.94 -1.94 14.45
N SER A 182 6.02 -1.44 15.69
CA SER A 182 6.16 -2.29 16.88
C SER A 182 4.88 -3.01 17.31
N ARG A 183 3.71 -2.61 16.79
CA ARG A 183 2.40 -3.06 17.27
C ARG A 183 1.61 -3.86 16.24
N LEU A 184 1.68 -3.50 14.96
CA LEU A 184 0.89 -4.16 13.92
C LEU A 184 1.13 -5.67 13.90
N GLY A 185 0.08 -6.44 13.63
CA GLY A 185 0.15 -7.91 13.52
C GLY A 185 0.69 -8.35 12.17
N ASN A 186 0.34 -7.62 11.10
CA ASN A 186 0.86 -7.81 9.75
C ASN A 186 0.74 -6.55 8.88
N GLY A 187 1.30 -6.60 7.68
CA GLY A 187 1.32 -5.50 6.71
C GLY A 187 0.10 -5.41 5.78
N CYS A 188 -1.08 -5.92 6.15
CA CYS A 188 -2.26 -5.87 5.28
C CYS A 188 -2.65 -4.43 4.90
N THR A 189 -2.95 -4.19 3.62
CA THR A 189 -3.30 -2.87 3.06
C THR A 189 -4.77 -2.78 2.62
N SER A 190 -5.57 -3.81 2.92
CA SER A 190 -7.00 -3.91 2.57
C SER A 190 -7.32 -3.86 1.07
N CYS A 191 -6.35 -4.15 0.19
CA CYS A 191 -6.50 -4.15 -1.27
C CYS A 191 -7.51 -5.19 -1.84
N SER A 192 -7.92 -6.17 -1.02
CA SER A 192 -8.91 -7.20 -1.37
C SER A 192 -8.54 -8.15 -2.52
N TYR A 193 -7.27 -8.21 -2.96
CA TYR A 193 -6.83 -9.17 -3.99
C TYR A 193 -6.98 -10.64 -3.59
N CYS A 194 -6.97 -10.92 -2.28
CA CYS A 194 -7.21 -12.25 -1.74
C CYS A 194 -8.69 -12.67 -1.73
N MET A 195 -9.60 -11.82 -2.23
CA MET A 195 -11.05 -12.02 -2.20
C MET A 195 -11.61 -12.37 -3.59
N PRO A 196 -12.74 -13.12 -3.66
CA PRO A 196 -13.45 -13.75 -2.55
C PRO A 196 -12.71 -15.01 -2.02
N CYS A 197 -12.73 -15.21 -0.71
CA CYS A 197 -12.31 -16.48 -0.12
C CYS A 197 -13.32 -17.59 -0.47
N PRO A 198 -12.90 -18.77 -0.94
CA PRO A 198 -13.81 -19.87 -1.27
C PRO A 198 -14.59 -20.42 -0.06
N PHE A 199 -14.17 -20.08 1.16
CA PHE A 199 -14.82 -20.46 2.41
C PHE A 199 -15.50 -19.28 3.12
N GLY A 200 -15.69 -18.15 2.43
CA GLY A 200 -16.45 -17.01 2.95
C GLY A 200 -15.71 -16.14 3.98
N VAL A 201 -14.44 -16.42 4.28
CA VAL A 201 -13.63 -15.61 5.21
C VAL A 201 -13.45 -14.20 4.68
N ASP A 202 -13.80 -13.20 5.49
CA ASP A 202 -13.44 -11.81 5.26
C ASP A 202 -12.00 -11.57 5.73
N ILE A 203 -11.05 -11.83 4.82
CA ILE A 203 -9.61 -11.74 5.11
C ILE A 203 -9.19 -10.29 5.42
N PRO A 204 -9.51 -9.28 4.57
CA PRO A 204 -9.16 -7.90 4.88
C PRO A 204 -9.80 -7.41 6.19
N GLY A 205 -11.08 -7.74 6.42
CA GLY A 205 -11.78 -7.38 7.66
C GLY A 205 -11.14 -8.00 8.90
N SER A 206 -10.72 -9.27 8.83
CA SER A 206 -10.02 -9.95 9.93
C SER A 206 -8.71 -9.26 10.30
N PHE A 207 -7.89 -8.90 9.31
CA PHE A 207 -6.61 -8.25 9.57
C PHE A 207 -6.75 -6.80 10.01
N ASP A 208 -7.75 -6.07 9.51
CA ASP A 208 -8.04 -4.72 9.99
C ASP A 208 -8.46 -4.72 11.46
N ILE A 209 -9.32 -5.67 11.87
CA ILE A 209 -9.69 -5.88 13.28
C ILE A 209 -8.44 -6.21 14.11
N TRP A 210 -7.60 -7.14 13.66
CA TRP A 210 -6.41 -7.56 14.40
C TRP A 210 -5.38 -6.44 14.55
N ASN A 211 -5.08 -5.72 13.47
CA ASN A 211 -4.15 -4.59 13.49
C ASN A 211 -4.69 -3.45 14.35
N THR A 212 -6.01 -3.17 14.31
CA THR A 212 -6.66 -2.20 15.21
C THR A 212 -6.53 -2.63 16.66
N PHE A 213 -6.82 -3.89 17.00
CA PHE A 213 -6.68 -4.40 18.36
C PHE A 213 -5.26 -4.21 18.88
N ARG A 214 -4.25 -4.65 18.13
CA ARG A 214 -2.86 -4.56 18.58
C ARG A 214 -2.37 -3.12 18.69
N LEU A 215 -2.80 -2.25 17.78
CA LEU A 215 -2.42 -0.84 17.78
C LEU A 215 -3.03 -0.08 18.96
N PHE A 216 -4.31 -0.30 19.28
CA PHE A 216 -4.98 0.40 20.37
C PHE A 216 -4.81 -0.29 21.73
N GLY A 217 -4.54 -1.61 21.74
CA GLY A 217 -4.44 -2.43 22.94
C GLY A 217 -5.75 -2.54 23.74
N ARG A 218 -6.91 -2.35 23.09
CA ARG A 218 -8.23 -2.37 23.75
C ARG A 218 -9.23 -3.15 22.91
N TYR A 219 -9.77 -4.22 23.46
CA TYR A 219 -10.73 -5.10 22.78
C TYR A 219 -12.04 -4.36 22.43
N GLU A 220 -12.47 -3.44 23.27
CA GLU A 220 -13.71 -2.66 23.14
C GLU A 220 -13.76 -1.86 21.82
N GLN A 221 -12.59 -1.48 21.28
CA GLN A 221 -12.49 -0.79 19.98
C GLN A 221 -12.90 -1.69 18.82
N ILE A 222 -12.73 -3.00 18.97
CA ILE A 222 -12.97 -3.97 17.89
C ILE A 222 -14.15 -4.89 18.18
N ARG A 223 -14.65 -4.91 19.42
CA ARG A 223 -15.62 -5.88 19.92
C ARG A 223 -16.80 -6.09 18.98
N LYS A 224 -17.53 -5.02 18.64
CA LYS A 224 -18.70 -5.11 17.76
C LYS A 224 -18.34 -5.70 16.40
N ARG A 225 -17.21 -5.28 15.81
CA ARG A 225 -16.76 -5.74 14.50
C ARG A 225 -16.39 -7.21 14.52
N TRP A 226 -15.59 -7.61 15.53
CA TRP A 226 -15.17 -8.99 15.74
C TRP A 226 -16.33 -9.94 16.01
N GLU A 227 -17.21 -9.60 16.96
CA GLU A 227 -18.38 -10.41 17.30
C GLU A 227 -19.37 -10.50 16.13
N SER A 228 -19.45 -9.48 15.27
CA SER A 228 -20.31 -9.49 14.08
C SER A 228 -19.80 -10.31 12.90
N MET A 229 -18.55 -10.83 12.96
CA MET A 229 -17.97 -11.57 11.83
C MET A 229 -18.71 -12.89 11.55
N GLY A 230 -19.19 -13.57 12.60
CA GLY A 230 -19.84 -14.88 12.48
C GLY A 230 -19.05 -15.83 11.57
N ASP A 231 -19.73 -16.45 10.61
CA ASP A 231 -19.14 -17.40 9.64
C ASP A 231 -18.18 -16.75 8.63
N LYS A 232 -18.01 -15.43 8.64
CA LYS A 232 -16.99 -14.73 7.85
C LYS A 232 -15.67 -14.56 8.60
N GLY A 233 -15.61 -14.99 9.86
CA GLY A 233 -14.43 -14.86 10.71
C GLY A 233 -13.29 -15.82 10.35
N PRO A 234 -12.13 -15.68 11.03
CA PRO A 234 -10.96 -16.51 10.80
C PRO A 234 -11.17 -18.01 10.98
N LEU A 235 -12.15 -18.42 11.82
CA LEU A 235 -12.47 -19.83 12.07
C LEU A 235 -12.99 -20.57 10.84
N SER A 236 -13.54 -19.86 9.85
CA SER A 236 -13.99 -20.46 8.59
C SER A 236 -12.83 -20.78 7.63
N CYS A 237 -11.59 -20.42 7.99
CA CYS A 237 -10.41 -20.70 7.19
C CYS A 237 -10.02 -22.19 7.28
N THR A 238 -10.08 -22.89 6.15
CA THR A 238 -9.65 -24.29 6.01
C THR A 238 -8.16 -24.44 5.65
N ARG A 239 -7.42 -23.33 5.58
CA ARG A 239 -6.01 -23.29 5.14
C ARG A 239 -5.77 -23.85 3.74
N CYS A 240 -6.68 -23.59 2.80
CA CYS A 240 -6.53 -23.98 1.39
C CYS A 240 -5.40 -23.27 0.61
N MET A 241 -4.75 -22.27 1.22
CA MET A 241 -3.61 -21.50 0.67
C MET A 241 -3.89 -20.68 -0.61
N THR A 242 -5.11 -20.68 -1.17
CA THR A 242 -5.45 -19.95 -2.41
C THR A 242 -5.15 -18.46 -2.33
N CYS A 243 -5.39 -17.84 -1.16
CA CYS A 243 -5.17 -16.41 -0.94
C CYS A 243 -3.69 -16.01 -0.96
N VAL A 244 -2.76 -16.92 -0.64
CA VAL A 244 -1.33 -16.60 -0.49
C VAL A 244 -0.71 -16.17 -1.81
N SER A 245 -1.03 -16.87 -2.91
CA SER A 245 -0.52 -16.50 -4.25
C SER A 245 -1.07 -15.17 -4.77
N LEU A 246 -2.19 -14.69 -4.20
CA LEU A 246 -2.88 -13.47 -4.61
C LEU A 246 -2.46 -12.25 -3.77
N CYS A 247 -1.87 -12.46 -2.59
CA CYS A 247 -1.48 -11.37 -1.71
C CYS A 247 -0.23 -10.66 -2.25
N PRO A 248 -0.30 -9.36 -2.59
CA PRO A 248 0.87 -8.62 -3.06
C PRO A 248 1.88 -8.35 -1.93
N GLN A 249 1.42 -8.40 -0.67
CA GLN A 249 2.23 -8.18 0.53
C GLN A 249 2.87 -9.48 1.05
N GLU A 250 2.74 -10.59 0.31
CA GLU A 250 3.27 -11.92 0.65
C GLU A 250 2.93 -12.40 2.07
N ILE A 251 1.80 -11.93 2.60
CA ILE A 251 1.34 -12.28 3.95
C ILE A 251 1.04 -13.79 3.99
N PRO A 252 1.50 -14.51 5.03
CA PRO A 252 1.14 -15.91 5.26
C PRO A 252 -0.29 -16.02 5.79
N ILE A 253 -1.27 -15.62 4.97
CA ILE A 253 -2.66 -15.31 5.35
C ILE A 253 -3.28 -16.36 6.28
N PRO A 254 -3.26 -17.68 5.97
CA PRO A 254 -3.92 -18.67 6.82
C PRO A 254 -3.30 -18.82 8.21
N PHE A 255 -2.00 -18.53 8.35
CA PHE A 255 -1.30 -18.57 9.63
C PHE A 255 -1.60 -17.31 10.44
N ASP A 256 -1.60 -16.16 9.80
CA ASP A 256 -1.99 -14.90 10.42
C ASP A 256 -3.44 -14.94 10.91
N LEU A 257 -4.37 -15.47 10.12
CA LEU A 257 -5.76 -15.67 10.53
C LEU A 257 -5.88 -16.55 11.78
N ALA A 258 -5.04 -17.57 11.92
CA ALA A 258 -5.00 -18.38 13.14
C ALA A 258 -4.55 -17.55 14.36
N ARG A 259 -3.55 -16.68 14.18
CA ARG A 259 -3.11 -15.73 15.24
C ARG A 259 -4.18 -14.70 15.58
N VAL A 260 -4.93 -14.20 14.58
CA VAL A 260 -6.10 -13.32 14.82
C VAL A 260 -7.05 -13.99 15.80
N HIS A 261 -7.45 -15.23 15.51
CA HIS A 261 -8.37 -15.96 16.37
C HIS A 261 -7.80 -16.19 17.77
N GLU A 262 -6.54 -16.61 17.88
CA GLU A 262 -5.88 -16.87 19.15
C GLU A 262 -5.84 -15.62 20.06
N GLU A 263 -5.35 -14.50 19.53
CA GLU A 263 -5.18 -13.27 20.31
C GLU A 263 -6.53 -12.63 20.69
N LEU A 264 -7.47 -12.57 19.75
CA LEU A 264 -8.76 -11.91 20.00
C LEU A 264 -9.70 -12.75 20.86
N SER A 265 -9.54 -14.07 20.88
CA SER A 265 -10.31 -14.94 21.81
C SER A 265 -9.78 -14.85 23.24
N GLN A 266 -8.49 -14.58 23.42
CA GLN A 266 -7.88 -14.39 24.74
C GLN A 266 -8.10 -12.96 25.28
N GLY A 267 -8.13 -11.95 24.40
CA GLY A 267 -8.37 -10.55 24.75
C GLY A 267 -9.85 -10.17 24.97
N ALA A 268 -10.77 -11.13 24.87
CA ALA A 268 -12.20 -10.94 25.12
C ALA A 268 -12.62 -11.07 26.60
N LEU A 269 -11.64 -11.17 27.53
CA LEU A 269 -11.85 -11.27 28.98
C LEU A 269 -11.36 -10.02 29.72
#